data_AF-A0A1M7S0N3-F1
#
_entry.id   AF-A0A1M7S0N3-F1
#
_cell.length_a   1.000
_cell.length_b   1.000
_cell.length_c   1.000
_cell.angle_alpha   90.00
_cell.angle_beta   90.00
_cell.angle_gamma   90.00
#
_symmetry.space_group_name_H-M   'P 1'
#
loop_
_entity.id
_entity.type
_entity.pdbx_description
1 polymer ?
#
loop_
_entity_poly.entity_id
_entity_poly.type
_entity_poly.pdbx_seq_one_letter_code
_entity_poly.pdbx_strand_id
1 'polypeptide(L)'
;METIYINWHGPFTRDDINCENHCKDDDCLCLSGNGLYALFGMQKYERKAKLQYIGLTQRRYIDRFNEKQDTENQHRINDISRNLMIWLGKVETPKRTVKREILEAAEYALIYFSEPQMNEKKTIYAPKFDCTVISRFFHKNSDKLRKRIPKLLNDIPDVISWNASPRNELHYCTRLKLIQQD
;
A
#
# COMPACT_ATOMS: atom_id res chain seq x y z
N MET A 1 -1.89 -16.25 13.93
CA MET A 1 -2.32 -15.09 13.14
C MET A 1 -1.61 -13.84 13.66
N GLU A 2 -0.86 -13.15 12.80
CA GLU A 2 -0.20 -11.87 13.12
C GLU A 2 -1.06 -10.70 12.61
N THR A 3 -1.17 -9.64 13.42
CA THR A 3 -1.84 -8.39 13.03
C THR A 3 -0.82 -7.41 12.49
N ILE A 4 -1.06 -6.94 11.28
CA ILE A 4 -0.21 -6.05 10.51
C ILE A 4 -1.00 -4.78 10.23
N TYR A 5 -0.49 -3.64 10.71
CA TYR A 5 -1.05 -2.34 10.40
C TYR A 5 -0.28 -1.73 9.23
N ILE A 6 -1.01 -1.12 8.31
CA ILE A 6 -0.44 -0.36 7.21
C ILE A 6 -0.97 1.07 7.30
N ASN A 7 -0.06 1.98 7.63
CA ASN A 7 -0.34 3.41 7.71
C ASN A 7 -0.05 4.01 6.34
N TRP A 8 -1.09 4.13 5.53
CA TRP A 8 -1.05 4.73 4.21
C TRP A 8 -1.03 6.25 4.31
N HIS A 9 0.05 6.88 3.88
CA HIS A 9 0.15 8.33 3.75
C HIS A 9 0.08 8.72 2.28
N GLY A 10 -0.54 9.87 2.01
CA GLY A 10 -0.64 10.40 0.66
C GLY A 10 -1.89 11.24 0.44
N PRO A 11 -2.31 11.41 -0.83
CA PRO A 11 -1.56 10.98 -2.01
C PRO A 11 -0.29 11.83 -2.21
N PHE A 12 0.74 11.22 -2.78
CA PHE A 12 1.97 11.83 -3.26
C PHE A 12 1.93 11.88 -4.81
N THR A 13 2.54 12.90 -5.40
CA THR A 13 2.90 12.97 -6.83
C THR A 13 4.30 12.37 -7.06
N ARG A 14 4.73 12.23 -8.33
CA ARG A 14 6.12 11.83 -8.63
C ARG A 14 7.13 12.83 -8.08
N ASP A 15 6.85 14.12 -8.25
CA ASP A 15 7.72 15.19 -7.75
C ASP A 15 7.82 15.16 -6.23
N ASP A 16 6.72 14.83 -5.54
CA ASP A 16 6.71 14.67 -4.08
C ASP A 16 7.60 13.52 -3.61
N ILE A 17 7.74 12.45 -4.40
CA ILE A 17 8.58 11.30 -4.08
C ILE A 17 10.05 11.60 -4.32
N ASN A 18 10.36 12.43 -5.32
CA ASN A 18 11.72 12.86 -5.64
C ASN A 18 12.21 13.98 -4.69
N CYS A 19 12.03 13.73 -3.39
CA CYS A 19 12.11 14.68 -2.30
C CYS A 19 13.53 14.95 -1.80
N GLU A 20 14.57 14.37 -2.40
CA GLU A 20 15.98 14.54 -1.97
C GLU A 20 16.40 16.02 -1.87
N ASN A 21 15.75 16.90 -2.65
CA ASN A 21 16.00 18.35 -2.62
C ASN A 21 15.07 19.14 -1.67
N HIS A 22 14.00 18.52 -1.15
CA HIS A 22 12.92 19.22 -0.43
C HIS A 22 12.70 18.73 0.99
N CYS A 23 13.27 17.59 1.37
CA CYS A 23 13.13 17.02 2.70
C CYS A 23 14.50 16.58 3.19
N LYS A 24 15.01 17.25 4.23
CA LYS A 24 16.34 17.00 4.80
C LYS A 24 16.28 16.20 6.11
N ASP A 25 15.09 15.87 6.58
CA ASP A 25 14.86 15.28 7.88
C ASP A 25 14.40 13.82 7.77
N ASP A 26 14.81 12.99 8.73
CA ASP A 26 14.48 11.56 8.86
C ASP A 26 12.96 11.29 8.94
N ASP A 27 12.16 12.32 9.24
CA ASP A 27 10.70 12.24 9.30
C ASP A 27 10.03 12.16 7.92
N CYS A 28 10.78 12.36 6.83
CA CYS A 28 10.17 12.32 5.51
C CYS A 28 9.96 10.90 5.01
N LEU A 29 8.69 10.54 4.82
CA LEU A 29 8.30 9.18 4.48
C LEU A 29 8.88 8.68 3.14
N CYS A 30 9.13 9.55 2.15
CA CYS A 30 9.79 9.16 0.89
C CYS A 30 11.25 8.68 1.10
N LEU A 31 11.92 9.20 2.13
CA LEU A 31 13.26 8.79 2.55
C LEU A 31 13.23 7.55 3.46
N SER A 32 12.07 7.23 4.03
CA SER A 32 11.84 5.96 4.72
C SER A 32 11.74 4.79 3.75
N GLY A 33 11.83 3.57 4.27
CA GLY A 33 11.72 2.33 3.49
C GLY A 33 11.04 1.23 4.29
N ASN A 34 11.27 -0.03 3.91
CA ASN A 34 10.75 -1.20 4.62
C ASN A 34 9.21 -1.15 4.79
N GLY A 35 8.51 -0.97 3.68
CA GLY A 35 7.06 -0.81 3.66
C GLY A 35 6.43 -1.11 2.30
N LEU A 36 5.18 -0.69 2.12
CA LEU A 36 4.37 -0.93 0.93
C LEU A 36 4.07 0.37 0.19
N TYR A 37 3.76 0.29 -1.09
CA TYR A 37 3.23 1.41 -1.86
C TYR A 37 2.04 0.97 -2.70
N ALA A 38 1.07 1.87 -2.86
CA ALA A 38 -0.08 1.66 -3.73
C ALA A 38 -0.13 2.76 -4.79
N LEU A 39 -0.39 2.36 -6.03
CA LEU A 39 -0.52 3.25 -7.18
C LEU A 39 -1.96 3.27 -7.63
N PHE A 40 -2.52 4.48 -7.70
CA PHE A 40 -3.84 4.73 -8.26
C PHE A 40 -3.71 5.62 -9.49
N GLY A 41 -4.68 5.48 -10.39
CA GLY A 41 -4.78 6.34 -11.57
C GLY A 41 -5.48 5.63 -12.70
N MET A 42 -5.20 6.07 -13.94
CA MET A 42 -5.77 5.52 -15.16
C MET A 42 -4.68 5.07 -16.12
N GLN A 43 -4.75 3.81 -16.54
CA GLN A 43 -4.04 3.33 -17.72
C GLN A 43 -4.66 3.91 -19.01
N LYS A 44 -4.00 3.66 -20.14
CA LYS A 44 -4.51 4.05 -21.45
C LYS A 44 -5.91 3.47 -21.66
N TYR A 45 -6.82 4.28 -22.21
CA TYR A 45 -8.23 3.95 -22.47
C TYR A 45 -9.16 3.79 -21.26
N GLU A 46 -8.65 3.82 -20.03
CA GLU A 46 -9.51 3.78 -18.85
C GLU A 46 -10.28 5.09 -18.64
N ARG A 47 -11.50 4.97 -18.12
CA ARG A 47 -12.42 6.11 -17.91
C ARG A 47 -12.49 6.59 -16.46
N LYS A 48 -12.00 5.79 -15.51
CA LYS A 48 -12.06 6.09 -14.07
C LYS A 48 -10.76 5.69 -13.42
N ALA A 49 -10.27 6.53 -12.50
CA ALA A 49 -9.15 6.16 -11.67
C ALA A 49 -9.58 5.05 -10.70
N LYS A 50 -8.68 4.09 -10.48
CA LYS A 50 -8.82 2.96 -9.56
C LYS A 50 -7.46 2.55 -9.01
N LEU A 51 -7.42 1.63 -8.06
CA LEU A 51 -6.19 0.97 -7.66
C LEU A 51 -5.61 0.20 -8.85
N GLN A 52 -4.37 0.49 -9.20
CA GLN A 52 -3.67 -0.10 -10.35
C GLN A 52 -2.65 -1.14 -9.91
N TYR A 53 -1.89 -0.84 -8.84
CA TYR A 53 -0.77 -1.66 -8.41
C TYR A 53 -0.53 -1.52 -6.91
N ILE A 54 -0.12 -2.61 -6.26
CA ILE A 54 0.46 -2.62 -4.91
C ILE A 54 1.84 -3.29 -5.00
N GLY A 55 2.84 -2.68 -4.36
CA GLY A 55 4.18 -3.23 -4.25
C GLY A 55 4.77 -3.05 -2.86
N LEU A 56 5.87 -3.75 -2.57
CA LEU A 56 6.70 -3.55 -1.38
C LEU A 56 8.09 -3.03 -1.74
N THR A 57 8.79 -2.49 -0.74
CA THR A 57 10.22 -2.19 -0.80
C THR A 57 10.88 -2.40 0.56
N GLN A 58 12.10 -2.95 0.56
CA GLN A 58 12.98 -2.96 1.74
C GLN A 58 13.99 -1.79 1.73
N ARG A 59 14.11 -1.11 0.59
CA ARG A 59 14.93 0.10 0.41
C ARG A 59 14.06 1.34 0.65
N ARG A 60 14.66 2.53 0.57
CA ARG A 60 13.89 3.78 0.63
C ARG A 60 12.88 3.82 -0.53
N TYR A 61 11.73 4.46 -0.34
CA TYR A 61 10.75 4.58 -1.41
C TYR A 61 11.33 5.33 -2.61
N ILE A 62 12.07 6.42 -2.37
CA ILE A 62 12.71 7.16 -3.46
C ILE A 62 13.63 6.27 -4.31
N ASP A 63 14.45 5.41 -3.68
CA ASP A 63 15.34 4.49 -4.41
C ASP A 63 14.55 3.49 -5.25
N ARG A 64 13.38 3.04 -4.76
CA ARG A 64 12.48 2.15 -5.48
C ARG A 64 11.83 2.82 -6.70
N PHE A 65 11.51 4.11 -6.61
CA PHE A 65 10.88 4.88 -7.69
C PHE A 65 11.88 5.52 -8.67
N ASN A 66 13.16 5.60 -8.29
CA ASN A 66 14.26 6.09 -9.12
C ASN A 66 15.10 4.94 -9.73
N GLU A 67 14.72 3.68 -9.49
CA GLU A 67 15.41 2.52 -10.07
C GLU A 67 15.37 2.58 -11.61
N LYS A 68 16.44 2.07 -12.26
CA LYS A 68 16.63 2.22 -13.72
C LYS A 68 15.40 1.75 -14.52
N GLN A 69 15.17 2.41 -15.66
CA GLN A 69 14.00 2.20 -16.51
C GLN A 69 13.75 0.75 -16.93
N ASP A 70 14.78 -0.09 -16.98
CA ASP A 70 14.67 -1.49 -17.41
C ASP A 70 14.20 -2.45 -16.31
N THR A 71 13.84 -1.95 -15.12
CA THR A 71 13.29 -2.76 -14.05
C THR A 71 11.77 -2.82 -14.12
N GLU A 72 11.19 -3.99 -13.82
CA GLU A 72 9.73 -4.21 -13.84
C GLU A 72 8.93 -3.13 -13.08
N ASN A 73 9.51 -2.50 -12.05
CA ASN A 73 8.82 -1.53 -11.19
C ASN A 73 8.62 -0.16 -11.86
N GLN A 74 9.65 0.32 -12.58
CA GLN A 74 9.58 1.60 -13.26
C GLN A 74 8.58 1.53 -14.42
N HIS A 75 8.47 0.37 -15.07
CA HIS A 75 7.43 0.11 -16.05
C HIS A 75 6.03 0.29 -15.45
N ARG A 76 5.74 -0.31 -14.27
CA ARG A 76 4.39 -0.26 -13.68
C ARG A 76 3.90 1.15 -13.36
N ILE A 77 4.75 2.02 -12.80
CA ILE A 77 4.30 3.41 -12.53
C ILE A 77 4.12 4.22 -13.82
N ASN A 78 4.89 3.91 -14.87
CA ASN A 78 4.83 4.59 -16.17
C ASN A 78 3.61 4.18 -17.01
N ASP A 79 3.03 3.00 -16.78
CA ASP A 79 1.79 2.59 -17.46
C ASP A 79 0.56 3.38 -16.98
N ILE A 80 0.66 4.08 -15.83
CA ILE A 80 -0.38 4.95 -15.30
C ILE A 80 -0.29 6.33 -15.96
N SER A 81 -1.00 6.46 -17.09
CA SER A 81 -0.96 7.63 -17.97
C SER A 81 -1.56 8.92 -17.40
N ARG A 82 -2.53 8.82 -16.48
CA ARG A 82 -3.31 9.98 -15.99
C ARG A 82 -3.72 9.83 -14.53
N ASN A 83 -3.82 10.96 -13.83
CA ASN A 83 -4.25 11.06 -12.43
C ASN A 83 -3.49 10.13 -11.49
N LEU A 84 -2.17 10.01 -11.68
CA LEU A 84 -1.32 9.20 -10.82
C LEU A 84 -1.37 9.74 -9.38
N MET A 85 -1.73 8.86 -8.44
CA MET A 85 -1.67 9.10 -7.01
C MET A 85 -0.89 7.97 -6.36
N ILE A 86 0.17 8.33 -5.63
CA ILE A 86 1.06 7.39 -4.97
C ILE A 86 0.73 7.41 -3.47
N TRP A 87 0.55 6.25 -2.86
CA TRP A 87 0.39 6.12 -1.41
C TRP A 87 1.54 5.30 -0.85
N LEU A 88 2.17 5.79 0.21
CA LEU A 88 3.28 5.13 0.89
C LEU A 88 2.77 4.56 2.20
N GLY A 89 3.01 3.28 2.44
CA GLY A 89 2.48 2.50 3.54
C GLY A 89 3.57 2.14 4.55
N LYS A 90 3.59 2.82 5.70
CA LYS A 90 4.43 2.41 6.83
C LYS A 90 3.81 1.17 7.49
N VAL A 91 4.59 0.10 7.58
CA VAL A 91 4.14 -1.16 8.19
C VAL A 91 4.49 -1.18 9.66
N GLU A 92 3.54 -1.60 10.49
CA GLU A 92 3.72 -1.74 11.94
C GLU A 92 3.10 -3.08 12.39
N THR A 93 3.76 -3.77 13.32
CA THR A 93 3.18 -4.94 14.00
C THR A 93 3.34 -4.81 15.51
N PRO A 94 2.46 -5.45 16.31
CA PRO A 94 2.60 -5.45 17.78
C PRO A 94 3.95 -5.98 18.27
N LYS A 95 4.62 -6.84 17.48
CA LYS A 95 5.90 -7.48 17.81
C LYS A 95 7.13 -6.60 17.50
N ARG A 96 6.93 -5.30 17.19
CA ARG A 96 7.91 -4.23 16.94
C ARG A 96 8.84 -4.40 15.75
N THR A 97 9.33 -5.60 15.43
CA THR A 97 10.27 -5.82 14.32
C THR A 97 9.53 -6.24 13.05
N VAL A 98 9.51 -5.37 12.04
CA VAL A 98 8.97 -5.66 10.71
C VAL A 98 10.04 -6.32 9.85
N LYS A 99 9.90 -7.62 9.61
CA LYS A 99 10.75 -8.41 8.71
C LYS A 99 10.16 -8.47 7.31
N ARG A 100 10.94 -8.95 6.34
CA ARG A 100 10.54 -9.10 4.94
C ARG A 100 9.26 -9.93 4.79
N GLU A 101 9.16 -11.01 5.55
CA GLU A 101 8.04 -11.95 5.50
C GLU A 101 6.72 -11.27 5.88
N ILE A 102 6.76 -10.29 6.78
CA ILE A 102 5.60 -9.48 7.17
C ILE A 102 5.18 -8.56 6.01
N LEU A 103 6.15 -7.93 5.33
CA LEU A 103 5.86 -7.10 4.16
C LEU A 103 5.26 -7.93 3.03
N GLU A 104 5.85 -9.08 2.73
CA GLU A 104 5.37 -10.00 1.71
C GLU A 104 3.97 -10.54 2.05
N ALA A 105 3.71 -10.80 3.33
CA ALA A 105 2.42 -11.25 3.80
C ALA A 105 1.32 -10.19 3.59
N ALA A 106 1.60 -8.96 4.01
CA ALA A 106 0.72 -7.82 3.84
C ALA A 106 0.46 -7.51 2.36
N GLU A 107 1.52 -7.47 1.55
CA GLU A 107 1.45 -7.17 0.12
C GLU A 107 0.62 -8.23 -0.61
N TYR A 108 0.86 -9.51 -0.33
CA TYR A 108 0.12 -10.59 -0.99
C TYR A 108 -1.36 -10.60 -0.56
N ALA A 109 -1.68 -10.44 0.72
CA ALA A 109 -3.07 -10.33 1.16
C ALA A 109 -3.80 -9.16 0.48
N LEU A 110 -3.19 -7.98 0.44
CA LEU A 110 -3.77 -6.82 -0.23
C LEU A 110 -3.95 -7.02 -1.72
N ILE A 111 -2.94 -7.55 -2.42
CA ILE A 111 -3.06 -7.81 -3.86
C ILE A 111 -4.16 -8.83 -4.13
N TYR A 112 -4.20 -9.93 -3.39
CA TYR A 112 -5.15 -11.00 -3.64
C TYR A 112 -6.60 -10.53 -3.43
N PHE A 113 -6.87 -9.78 -2.35
CA PHE A 113 -8.23 -9.35 -2.03
C PHE A 113 -8.65 -7.99 -2.63
N SER A 114 -7.71 -7.24 -3.22
CA SER A 114 -8.02 -5.97 -3.91
C SER A 114 -7.91 -6.07 -5.43
N GLU A 115 -7.34 -7.16 -5.95
CA GLU A 115 -7.18 -7.49 -7.37
C GLU A 115 -6.70 -6.32 -8.27
N PRO A 116 -5.62 -5.61 -7.89
CA PRO A 116 -5.07 -4.54 -8.73
C PRO A 116 -4.65 -5.08 -10.10
N GLN A 117 -5.10 -4.42 -11.16
CA GLN A 117 -4.96 -4.91 -12.55
C GLN A 117 -3.50 -5.19 -12.94
N MET A 118 -2.55 -4.45 -12.39
CA MET A 118 -1.14 -4.55 -12.78
C MET A 118 -0.34 -5.55 -11.94
N ASN A 119 -0.96 -6.22 -10.96
CA ASN A 119 -0.34 -7.34 -10.24
C ASN A 119 -0.82 -8.67 -10.84
N GLU A 120 0.00 -9.27 -11.71
CA GLU A 120 -0.43 -10.45 -12.50
C GLU A 120 -0.28 -11.80 -11.78
N LYS A 121 0.68 -11.93 -10.87
CA LYS A 121 1.04 -13.25 -10.28
C LYS A 121 0.31 -13.52 -8.95
N LYS A 122 0.23 -12.53 -8.07
CA LYS A 122 -0.27 -12.64 -6.69
C LYS A 122 -1.80 -12.58 -6.58
N THR A 123 -2.51 -12.63 -7.70
CA THR A 123 -3.97 -12.68 -7.79
C THR A 123 -4.49 -14.10 -8.07
N ILE A 124 -3.60 -15.03 -8.45
CA ILE A 124 -4.00 -16.36 -8.93
C ILE A 124 -4.36 -17.32 -7.78
N TYR A 125 -3.57 -17.30 -6.71
CA TYR A 125 -3.73 -18.21 -5.58
C TYR A 125 -3.92 -17.43 -4.29
N ALA A 126 -4.77 -17.94 -3.39
CA ALA A 126 -4.96 -17.33 -2.08
C ALA A 126 -3.65 -17.37 -1.26
N PRO A 127 -3.43 -16.39 -0.36
CA PRO A 127 -2.30 -16.41 0.57
C PRO A 127 -2.27 -17.71 1.38
N LYS A 128 -1.09 -18.31 1.53
CA LYS A 128 -0.91 -19.59 2.26
C LYS A 128 -0.64 -19.43 3.76
N PHE A 129 -0.70 -18.21 4.27
CA PHE A 129 -0.38 -17.87 5.66
C PHE A 129 -1.55 -17.12 6.30
N ASP A 130 -1.71 -17.28 7.60
CA ASP A 130 -2.71 -16.52 8.35
C ASP A 130 -2.21 -15.09 8.57
N CYS A 131 -3.07 -14.11 8.28
CA CYS A 131 -2.74 -12.72 8.55
C CYS A 131 -3.99 -11.89 8.82
N THR A 132 -3.82 -10.85 9.64
CA THR A 132 -4.78 -9.75 9.72
C THR A 132 -4.08 -8.49 9.25
N VAL A 133 -4.57 -7.86 8.17
CA VAL A 133 -4.09 -6.59 7.66
C VAL A 133 -5.12 -5.51 7.99
N ILE A 134 -4.68 -4.43 8.62
CA ILE A 134 -5.51 -3.26 8.94
C ILE A 134 -4.93 -2.04 8.23
N SER A 135 -5.66 -1.53 7.22
CA SER A 135 -5.29 -0.32 6.49
C SER A 135 -5.78 0.92 7.21
N ARG A 136 -4.90 1.89 7.43
CA ARG A 136 -5.20 3.18 8.07
C ARG A 136 -4.70 4.30 7.18
N PHE A 137 -5.55 5.29 6.88
CA PHE A 137 -5.21 6.36 5.94
C PHE A 137 -4.92 7.68 6.65
N PHE A 138 -3.74 8.22 6.42
CA PHE A 138 -3.23 9.45 7.02
C PHE A 138 -3.08 10.55 5.98
N HIS A 139 -2.99 11.79 6.46
CA HIS A 139 -2.55 12.89 5.62
C HIS A 139 -1.07 12.72 5.25
N LYS A 140 -0.70 13.22 4.05
CA LYS A 140 0.69 13.26 3.58
C LYS A 140 1.58 13.93 4.65
N ASN A 141 2.71 13.29 4.98
CA ASN A 141 3.71 13.76 5.95
C ASN A 141 3.11 14.17 7.31
N SER A 142 2.11 13.44 7.80
CA SER A 142 1.40 13.77 9.04
C SER A 142 0.84 12.51 9.71
N ASP A 143 0.89 12.47 11.03
CA ASP A 143 0.27 11.41 11.85
C ASP A 143 -1.24 11.64 12.09
N LYS A 144 -1.82 12.67 11.48
CA LYS A 144 -3.28 12.88 11.50
C LYS A 144 -3.99 11.92 10.57
N LEU A 145 -4.85 11.08 11.14
CA LEU A 145 -5.73 10.19 10.41
C LEU A 145 -6.76 10.98 9.58
N ARG A 146 -7.05 10.50 8.37
CA ARG A 146 -8.10 11.07 7.52
C ARG A 146 -9.47 10.73 8.07
N LYS A 147 -10.21 11.76 8.48
CA LYS A 147 -11.62 11.62 8.91
C LYS A 147 -12.58 11.29 7.75
N ARG A 148 -12.20 11.66 6.52
CA ARG A 148 -12.96 11.39 5.30
C ARG A 148 -12.04 10.74 4.28
N ILE A 149 -12.25 9.45 4.06
CA ILE A 149 -11.50 8.64 3.10
C ILE A 149 -12.09 8.90 1.70
N PRO A 150 -11.29 9.35 0.71
CA PRO A 150 -11.73 9.48 -0.67
C PRO A 150 -12.30 8.15 -1.19
N LYS A 151 -13.40 8.19 -1.94
CA LYS A 151 -14.08 6.97 -2.44
C LYS A 151 -13.14 6.02 -3.19
N LEU A 152 -12.14 6.55 -3.87
CA LEU A 152 -11.12 5.80 -4.60
C LEU A 152 -10.35 4.83 -3.70
N LEU A 153 -10.10 5.19 -2.44
CA LEU A 153 -9.34 4.33 -1.52
C LEU A 153 -10.15 3.14 -1.00
N ASN A 154 -11.46 3.07 -1.27
CA ASN A 154 -12.25 1.87 -0.94
C ASN A 154 -11.78 0.64 -1.72
N ASP A 155 -10.98 0.81 -2.79
CA ASP A 155 -10.35 -0.30 -3.52
C ASP A 155 -9.31 -1.00 -2.63
N ILE A 156 -8.81 -0.35 -1.57
CA ILE A 156 -7.99 -0.98 -0.53
C ILE A 156 -8.90 -1.22 0.69
N PRO A 157 -9.05 -2.46 1.17
CA PRO A 157 -9.85 -2.74 2.35
C PRO A 157 -9.21 -2.20 3.63
N ASP A 158 -10.08 -1.73 4.54
CA ASP A 158 -9.71 -1.31 5.90
C ASP A 158 -9.28 -2.51 6.75
N VAL A 159 -9.92 -3.68 6.56
CA VAL A 159 -9.55 -4.92 7.25
C VAL A 159 -9.60 -6.10 6.30
N ILE A 160 -8.54 -6.90 6.34
CA ILE A 160 -8.50 -8.29 5.88
C ILE A 160 -8.09 -9.12 7.08
N SER A 161 -8.86 -10.14 7.44
CA SER A 161 -8.44 -11.19 8.36
C SER A 161 -8.61 -12.52 7.65
N TRP A 162 -7.49 -13.12 7.29
CA TRP A 162 -7.44 -14.33 6.50
C TRP A 162 -6.87 -15.47 7.34
N ASN A 163 -7.66 -16.55 7.46
CA ASN A 163 -7.20 -17.84 7.96
C ASN A 163 -6.98 -18.75 6.76
N ALA A 164 -5.72 -19.13 6.53
CA ALA A 164 -5.33 -20.00 5.44
C ALA A 164 -5.82 -21.45 5.66
N SER A 165 -5.46 -22.33 4.72
CA SER A 165 -5.81 -23.74 4.74
C SER A 165 -5.59 -24.40 6.12
N PRO A 166 -6.53 -25.22 6.60
CA PRO A 166 -7.68 -25.76 5.87
C PRO A 166 -8.94 -24.87 5.90
N ARG A 167 -8.94 -23.75 6.63
CA ARG A 167 -10.17 -22.98 6.89
C ARG A 167 -10.59 -22.13 5.71
N ASN A 168 -9.62 -21.54 5.00
CA ASN A 168 -9.86 -20.63 3.86
C ASN A 168 -10.95 -19.58 4.18
N GLU A 169 -10.85 -18.97 5.36
CA GLU A 169 -11.87 -18.07 5.90
C GLU A 169 -11.38 -16.62 5.82
N LEU A 170 -12.17 -15.78 5.16
CA LEU A 170 -11.93 -14.35 5.04
C LEU A 170 -12.96 -13.57 5.87
N HIS A 171 -12.49 -12.78 6.83
CA HIS A 171 -13.24 -11.65 7.37
C HIS A 171 -12.73 -10.37 6.72
N TYR A 172 -13.62 -9.58 6.15
CA TYR A 172 -13.25 -8.45 5.29
C TYR A 172 -14.12 -7.23 5.59
N CYS A 173 -13.51 -6.06 5.59
CA CYS A 173 -14.22 -4.79 5.75
C CYS A 173 -13.59 -3.70 4.87
N THR A 174 -14.40 -3.04 4.04
CA THR A 174 -13.96 -1.89 3.23
C THR A 174 -14.05 -0.57 3.96
N ARG A 175 -14.80 -0.51 5.07
CA ARG A 175 -15.01 0.72 5.85
C ARG A 175 -15.21 0.43 7.32
N LEU A 176 -14.17 0.67 8.10
CA LEU A 176 -14.25 0.74 9.55
C LEU A 176 -14.66 2.13 10.01
N LYS A 177 -15.62 2.17 10.93
CA LYS A 177 -15.87 3.38 11.71
C LYS A 177 -14.83 3.45 12.83
N LEU A 178 -13.94 4.44 12.79
CA LEU A 178 -13.09 4.72 13.94
C LEU A 178 -13.93 5.34 15.06
N ILE A 179 -13.88 4.71 16.22
CA ILE A 179 -14.37 5.25 17.47
C ILE A 179 -13.11 5.51 18.31
N GLN A 180 -12.73 6.77 18.45
CA GLN A 180 -11.70 7.15 19.41
C GLN A 180 -12.38 7.21 20.78
N GLN A 181 -11.84 6.49 21.75
CA GLN A 181 -12.20 6.67 23.16
C GLN A 181 -11.25 7.73 23.72
N ASP A 182 -11.83 8.78 24.30
CA ASP A 182 -11.11 9.85 25.01
C ASP A 182 -10.55 9.35 26.34
#